data_AF-A0A170SKV4-F1
#
_entry.id   AF-A0A170SKV4-F1
#
_cell.length_a   1.000
_cell.length_b   1.000
_cell.length_c   1.000
_cell.angle_alpha   90.00
_cell.angle_beta   90.00
_cell.angle_gamma   90.00
#
_symmetry.space_group_name_H-M   'P 1'
#
loop_
_entity.id
_entity.type
_entity.pdbx_description
1 polymer ?
#
loop_
_entity_poly.entity_id
_entity_poly.type
_entity_poly.pdbx_seq_one_letter_code
_entity_poly.pdbx_strand_id
1 'polypeptide(L)'
;MLRKSKFLDQVIRVNHAGEYGAVCIYHGQELVLRKKLVGRKIMEMKKQEQGHFAYFDSVMKEKKVRPTALMPIWHVMGVMLGITTAMLGEGAAMACTVAIEDVISEHYQDQISALEDGELKDKIVQFRDEELEHHDIAASYNSKNSQEYRVLSYLIKNMCKVAIGISKVI
;
A
#
# COMPACT_ATOMS: atom_id res chain seq x y z
N MET A 1 8.25 23.67 17.16
CA MET A 1 6.86 23.49 16.67
C MET A 1 6.76 23.24 15.16
N LEU A 2 7.28 24.12 14.29
CA LEU A 2 7.13 24.01 12.82
C LEU A 2 7.66 22.69 12.21
N ARG A 3 8.78 22.15 12.72
CA ARG A 3 9.37 20.89 12.24
C ARG A 3 8.51 19.66 12.56
N LYS A 4 7.81 19.66 13.70
CA LYS A 4 6.88 18.56 14.10
C LYS A 4 5.63 18.57 13.22
N SER A 5 5.06 19.75 12.94
CA SER A 5 3.93 19.88 12.02
C SER A 5 4.29 19.43 10.60
N LYS A 6 5.47 19.80 10.09
CA LYS A 6 5.90 19.36 8.75
C LYS A 6 6.06 17.84 8.64
N PHE A 7 6.57 17.18 9.68
CA PHE A 7 6.69 15.72 9.70
C PHE A 7 5.32 15.04 9.72
N LEU A 8 4.40 15.52 10.57
CA LEU A 8 3.05 14.97 10.65
C LEU A 8 2.30 15.10 9.31
N ASP A 9 2.42 16.25 8.63
CA ASP A 9 1.85 16.45 7.31
C ASP A 9 2.42 15.48 6.27
N GLN A 10 3.70 15.09 6.40
CA GLN A 10 4.32 14.10 5.51
C GLN A 10 3.79 12.70 5.78
N VAL A 11 3.69 12.29 7.04
CA VAL A 11 3.10 11.01 7.45
C VAL A 11 1.70 10.85 6.87
N ILE A 12 0.82 11.83 7.11
CA ILE A 12 -0.58 11.78 6.66
C ILE A 12 -0.66 11.76 5.13
N ARG A 13 0.12 12.60 4.44
CA ARG A 13 0.10 12.69 2.98
C ARG A 13 0.59 11.41 2.31
N VAL A 14 1.66 10.83 2.81
CA VAL A 14 2.23 9.61 2.23
C VAL A 14 1.36 8.41 2.49
N ASN A 15 0.81 8.23 3.70
CA ASN A 15 -0.09 7.12 3.96
C ASN A 15 -1.35 7.23 3.12
N HIS A 16 -1.97 8.42 3.03
CA HIS A 16 -3.12 8.65 2.15
C HIS A 16 -2.83 8.25 0.69
N ALA A 17 -1.67 8.63 0.15
CA ALA A 17 -1.27 8.26 -1.20
C ALA A 17 -0.94 6.76 -1.33
N GLY A 18 -0.32 6.17 -0.30
CA GLY A 18 0.05 4.76 -0.20
C GLY A 18 -1.18 3.86 -0.23
N GLU A 19 -2.11 4.06 0.71
CA GLU A 19 -3.35 3.28 0.78
C GLU A 19 -4.17 3.42 -0.51
N TYR A 20 -4.23 4.62 -1.09
CA TYR A 20 -4.92 4.79 -2.37
C TYR A 20 -4.24 4.02 -3.51
N GLY A 21 -2.91 4.00 -3.53
CA GLY A 21 -2.12 3.19 -4.44
C GLY A 21 -2.42 1.71 -4.27
N ALA A 22 -2.47 1.20 -3.04
CA ALA A 22 -2.81 -0.18 -2.73
C ALA A 22 -4.23 -0.53 -3.22
N VAL A 23 -5.23 0.32 -2.93
CA VAL A 23 -6.60 0.19 -3.47
C VAL A 23 -6.60 0.09 -5.00
N CYS A 24 -5.79 0.90 -5.68
CA CYS A 24 -5.69 0.88 -7.14
C CYS A 24 -5.05 -0.41 -7.66
N ILE A 25 -4.01 -0.92 -7.01
CA ILE A 25 -3.35 -2.19 -7.35
C ILE A 25 -4.32 -3.34 -7.18
N TYR A 26 -4.97 -3.46 -6.03
CA TYR A 26 -5.96 -4.50 -5.79
C TYR A 26 -7.15 -4.40 -6.74
N HIS A 27 -7.57 -3.18 -7.10
CA HIS A 27 -8.58 -3.00 -8.14
C HIS A 27 -8.13 -3.55 -9.49
N GLY A 28 -6.90 -3.25 -9.92
CA GLY A 28 -6.33 -3.79 -11.16
C GLY A 28 -6.26 -5.32 -11.15
N GLN A 29 -5.84 -5.91 -10.03
CA GLN A 29 -5.80 -7.36 -9.87
C GLN A 29 -7.20 -7.98 -9.90
N GLU A 30 -8.18 -7.37 -9.24
CA GLU A 30 -9.57 -7.78 -9.23
C GLU A 30 -10.15 -7.85 -10.64
N LEU A 31 -9.90 -6.84 -11.48
CA LEU A 31 -10.43 -6.80 -12.86
C LEU A 31 -10.05 -8.04 -13.68
N VAL A 32 -8.90 -8.65 -13.40
CA VAL A 32 -8.37 -9.81 -14.12
C VAL A 32 -8.67 -11.13 -13.40
N LEU A 33 -8.53 -11.16 -12.06
CA LEU A 33 -8.54 -12.40 -11.26
C LEU A 33 -9.85 -12.65 -10.51
N ARG A 34 -10.88 -11.80 -10.64
CA ARG A 34 -12.14 -11.92 -9.88
C ARG A 34 -12.76 -13.31 -9.87
N LYS A 35 -12.65 -14.08 -10.97
CA LYS A 35 -13.21 -15.43 -11.12
C LYS A 35 -12.22 -16.56 -10.81
N LYS A 36 -11.03 -16.24 -10.32
CA LYS A 36 -9.96 -17.19 -9.98
C LYS A 36 -9.99 -17.55 -8.49
N LEU A 37 -9.17 -18.52 -8.09
CA LEU A 37 -9.13 -19.01 -6.71
C LEU A 37 -8.76 -17.89 -5.72
N VAL A 38 -7.77 -17.05 -6.07
CA VAL A 38 -7.34 -15.90 -5.27
C VAL A 38 -8.30 -14.69 -5.33
N GLY A 39 -9.27 -14.68 -6.26
CA GLY A 39 -10.10 -13.52 -6.56
C GLY A 39 -10.92 -13.01 -5.36
N ARG A 40 -11.48 -13.93 -4.55
CA ARG A 40 -12.20 -13.54 -3.32
C ARG A 40 -11.31 -12.84 -2.32
N LYS A 41 -10.09 -13.36 -2.12
CA LYS A 41 -9.16 -12.81 -1.16
C LYS A 41 -8.64 -11.44 -1.58
N ILE A 42 -8.38 -11.24 -2.88
CA ILE A 42 -8.06 -9.91 -3.46
C ILE A 42 -9.17 -8.89 -3.16
N MET A 43 -10.44 -9.26 -3.32
CA MET A 43 -11.56 -8.36 -3.03
C MET A 43 -11.70 -8.04 -1.52
N GLU A 44 -11.37 -8.98 -0.64
CA GLU A 44 -11.34 -8.78 0.81
C GLU A 44 -10.23 -7.79 1.20
N MET A 45 -8.98 -8.02 0.75
CA MET A 45 -7.84 -7.14 1.00
C MET A 45 -8.11 -5.73 0.44
N LYS A 46 -8.61 -5.62 -0.80
CA LYS A 46 -9.05 -4.34 -1.38
C LYS A 46 -10.02 -3.57 -0.48
N LYS A 47 -10.96 -4.27 0.17
CA LYS A 47 -11.96 -3.63 1.03
C LYS A 47 -11.32 -3.13 2.33
N GLN A 48 -10.33 -3.83 2.88
CA GLN A 48 -9.55 -3.35 4.02
C GLN A 48 -8.75 -2.10 3.64
N GLU A 49 -8.07 -2.11 2.50
CA GLU A 49 -7.34 -0.94 1.97
C GLU A 49 -8.22 0.28 1.74
N GLN A 50 -9.46 0.08 1.30
CA GLN A 50 -10.44 1.16 1.20
C GLN A 50 -10.79 1.76 2.58
N GLY A 51 -10.79 0.94 3.62
CA GLY A 51 -10.94 1.38 5.01
C GLY A 51 -9.74 2.18 5.50
N HIS A 52 -8.51 1.71 5.24
CA HIS A 52 -7.28 2.42 5.57
C HIS A 52 -7.23 3.79 4.88
N PHE A 53 -7.49 3.80 3.57
CA PHE A 53 -7.57 5.04 2.78
C PHE A 53 -8.63 6.00 3.33
N ALA A 54 -9.83 5.51 3.64
CA ALA A 54 -10.89 6.35 4.21
C ALA A 54 -10.50 6.96 5.57
N TYR A 55 -9.76 6.21 6.39
CA TYR A 55 -9.23 6.74 7.64
C TYR A 55 -8.26 7.89 7.37
N PHE A 56 -7.22 7.69 6.56
CA PHE A 56 -6.26 8.77 6.28
C PHE A 56 -6.89 9.95 5.53
N ASP A 57 -7.90 9.73 4.69
CA ASP A 57 -8.64 10.80 4.03
C ASP A 57 -9.39 11.66 5.06
N SER A 58 -9.98 11.04 6.09
CA SER A 58 -10.63 11.77 7.18
C SER A 58 -9.63 12.55 8.04
N VAL A 59 -8.50 11.94 8.41
CA VAL A 59 -7.41 12.59 9.16
C VAL A 59 -6.81 13.74 8.36
N MET A 60 -6.61 13.56 7.05
CA MET A 60 -6.11 14.60 6.15
C MET A 60 -7.02 15.82 6.13
N LYS A 61 -8.34 15.61 6.05
CA LYS A 61 -9.35 16.68 6.11
C LYS A 61 -9.36 17.39 7.47
N GLU A 62 -9.35 16.63 8.56
CA GLU A 62 -9.36 17.16 9.93
C GLU A 62 -8.12 18.04 10.20
N LYS A 63 -6.93 17.52 9.86
CA LYS A 63 -5.66 18.21 10.07
C LYS A 63 -5.34 19.23 8.97
N LYS A 64 -6.21 19.38 7.97
CA LYS A 64 -6.05 20.28 6.80
C LYS A 64 -4.73 20.05 6.04
N VAL A 65 -4.30 18.80 5.97
CA VAL A 65 -3.12 18.40 5.19
C VAL A 65 -3.51 18.34 3.72
N ARG A 66 -2.63 18.80 2.83
CA ARG A 66 -2.86 18.71 1.37
C ARG A 66 -2.50 17.30 0.87
N PRO A 67 -3.30 16.69 -0.01
CA PRO A 67 -2.87 15.47 -0.70
C PRO A 67 -1.67 15.77 -1.61
N THR A 68 -0.95 14.72 -2.01
CA THR A 68 0.10 14.87 -3.02
C THR A 68 -0.50 15.25 -4.37
N ALA A 69 0.17 16.12 -5.14
CA ALA A 69 -0.27 16.45 -6.49
C ALA A 69 -0.20 15.26 -7.47
N LEU A 70 0.52 14.19 -7.10
CA LEU A 70 0.75 13.00 -7.92
C LEU A 70 -0.34 11.94 -7.82
N MET A 71 -1.41 12.18 -7.05
CA MET A 71 -2.53 11.23 -6.89
C MET A 71 -3.07 10.68 -8.23
N PRO A 72 -3.28 11.49 -9.29
CA PRO A 72 -3.74 10.96 -10.58
C PRO A 72 -2.73 10.00 -11.23
N ILE A 73 -1.43 10.22 -11.03
CA ILE A 73 -0.38 9.35 -11.55
C ILE A 73 -0.36 8.04 -10.77
N TRP A 74 -0.45 8.10 -9.44
CA TRP A 74 -0.53 6.93 -8.57
C TRP A 74 -1.75 6.07 -8.86
N HIS A 75 -2.88 6.68 -9.19
CA HIS A 75 -4.07 5.96 -9.67
C HIS A 75 -3.75 5.09 -10.89
N VAL A 76 -3.25 5.72 -11.96
CA VAL A 76 -2.98 5.04 -13.23
C VAL A 76 -1.91 3.98 -13.05
N MET A 77 -0.82 4.30 -12.37
CA MET A 77 0.28 3.37 -12.13
C MET A 77 -0.13 2.18 -11.25
N GLY A 78 -0.92 2.43 -10.21
CA GLY A 78 -1.43 1.37 -9.34
C GLY A 78 -2.33 0.40 -10.09
N VAL A 79 -3.33 0.90 -10.82
CA VAL A 79 -4.24 0.05 -11.63
C VAL A 79 -3.44 -0.73 -12.69
N MET A 80 -2.52 -0.08 -13.40
CA MET A 80 -1.69 -0.74 -14.41
C MET A 80 -0.81 -1.83 -13.81
N LEU A 81 -0.18 -1.59 -12.66
CA LEU A 81 0.63 -2.59 -11.98
C LEU A 81 -0.24 -3.80 -11.57
N GLY A 82 -1.42 -3.55 -11.02
CA GLY A 82 -2.38 -4.59 -10.65
C GLY A 82 -2.83 -5.44 -11.85
N ILE A 83 -3.23 -4.80 -12.95
CA ILE A 83 -3.65 -5.50 -14.18
C ILE A 83 -2.49 -6.32 -14.75
N THR A 84 -1.32 -5.71 -14.92
CA THR A 84 -0.18 -6.36 -15.59
C THR A 84 0.31 -7.57 -14.81
N THR A 85 0.47 -7.47 -13.50
CA THR A 85 0.89 -8.59 -12.64
C THR A 85 -0.16 -9.69 -12.62
N ALA A 86 -1.45 -9.35 -12.59
CA ALA A 86 -2.53 -10.31 -12.68
C ALA A 86 -2.64 -11.02 -14.03
N MET A 87 -2.34 -10.34 -15.14
CA MET A 87 -2.28 -10.95 -16.47
C MET A 87 -1.14 -11.98 -16.59
N LEU A 88 -0.06 -11.81 -15.83
CA LEU A 88 1.05 -12.76 -15.74
C LEU A 88 0.71 -14.00 -14.89
N GLY A 89 -0.39 -13.97 -14.14
CA GLY A 89 -0.93 -15.09 -13.39
C GLY A 89 -1.12 -14.81 -11.90
N GLU A 90 -1.76 -15.77 -11.21
CA GLU A 90 -2.08 -15.66 -9.77
C GLU A 90 -0.80 -15.50 -8.92
N GLY A 91 0.27 -16.24 -9.23
CA GLY A 91 1.56 -16.13 -8.53
C GLY A 91 2.21 -14.75 -8.66
N ALA A 92 2.20 -14.17 -9.86
CA ALA A 92 2.77 -12.84 -10.10
C ALA A 92 1.97 -11.74 -9.40
N ALA A 93 0.64 -11.82 -9.38
CA ALA A 93 -0.20 -10.91 -8.60
C ALA A 93 0.09 -11.01 -7.09
N MET A 94 0.19 -12.22 -6.55
CA MET A 94 0.51 -12.41 -5.13
C MET A 94 1.94 -11.97 -4.80
N ALA A 95 2.91 -12.16 -5.70
CA ALA A 95 4.27 -11.64 -5.54
C ALA A 95 4.33 -10.10 -5.58
N CYS A 96 3.42 -9.46 -6.34
CA CYS A 96 3.22 -8.02 -6.29
C CYS A 96 2.67 -7.58 -4.93
N THR A 97 1.63 -8.24 -4.44
CA THR A 97 1.04 -7.98 -3.11
C THR A 97 2.10 -8.10 -2.01
N VAL A 98 2.82 -9.21 -1.93
CA VAL A 98 3.96 -9.40 -0.99
C VAL A 98 4.94 -8.23 -1.06
N ALA A 99 5.33 -7.81 -2.27
CA ALA A 99 6.29 -6.75 -2.45
C ALA A 99 5.79 -5.37 -2.01
N ILE A 100 4.50 -5.05 -2.18
CA ILE A 100 3.95 -3.77 -1.72
C ILE A 100 3.78 -3.76 -0.21
N GLU A 101 3.26 -4.84 0.38
CA GLU A 101 2.99 -4.90 1.83
C GLU A 101 4.28 -4.91 2.63
N ASP A 102 5.35 -5.49 2.11
CA ASP A 102 6.69 -5.36 2.69
C ASP A 102 7.12 -3.89 2.82
N VAL A 103 6.90 -3.09 1.77
CA VAL A 103 7.31 -1.68 1.76
C VAL A 103 6.39 -0.82 2.62
N ILE A 104 5.09 -1.08 2.60
CA ILE A 104 4.10 -0.35 3.42
C ILE A 104 4.33 -0.67 4.90
N SER A 105 4.53 -1.94 5.26
CA SER A 105 4.83 -2.36 6.63
C SER A 105 6.14 -1.76 7.17
N GLU A 106 7.21 -1.77 6.36
CA GLU A 106 8.47 -1.08 6.69
C GLU A 106 8.23 0.42 6.90
N HIS A 107 7.43 1.04 6.03
CA HIS A 107 7.10 2.45 6.14
C HIS A 107 6.32 2.79 7.40
N TYR A 108 5.31 2.00 7.75
CA TYR A 108 4.58 2.17 9.00
C TYR A 108 5.48 1.98 10.21
N GLN A 109 6.37 0.99 10.19
CA GLN A 109 7.30 0.75 11.29
C GLN A 109 8.22 1.97 11.53
N ASP A 110 8.74 2.59 10.47
CA ASP A 110 9.51 3.82 10.56
C ASP A 110 8.71 4.96 11.21
N GLN A 111 7.43 5.11 10.84
CA GLN A 111 6.55 6.14 11.38
C GLN A 111 6.22 5.89 12.85
N ILE A 112 5.93 4.64 13.23
CA ILE A 112 5.63 4.25 14.62
C ILE A 112 6.80 4.61 15.53
N SER A 113 8.04 4.37 15.08
CA SER A 113 9.24 4.72 15.84
C SER A 113 9.47 6.24 15.98
N ALA A 114 8.90 7.06 15.09
CA ALA A 114 9.10 8.51 15.07
C ALA A 114 7.91 9.31 15.64
N LEU A 115 6.72 8.73 15.69
CA LEU A 115 5.51 9.36 16.22
C LEU A 115 5.43 9.27 17.74
N GLU A 116 4.95 10.36 18.35
CA GLU A 116 4.51 10.37 19.74
C GLU A 116 3.25 9.52 19.91
N ASP A 117 3.01 9.02 21.12
CA ASP A 117 1.85 8.18 21.41
C ASP A 117 0.54 8.95 21.23
N GLY A 118 -0.47 8.26 20.71
CA GLY A 118 -1.78 8.82 20.43
C GLY A 118 -2.50 8.08 19.29
N GLU A 119 -3.75 8.47 19.06
CA GLU A 119 -4.69 7.76 18.17
C GLU A 119 -4.14 7.49 16.77
N LEU A 120 -3.41 8.45 16.18
CA LEU A 120 -2.80 8.26 14.85
C LEU A 120 -1.77 7.13 14.85
N LYS A 121 -0.91 7.07 15.87
CA LYS A 121 0.11 6.03 16.00
C LYS A 121 -0.56 4.68 16.25
N ASP A 122 -1.57 4.63 17.11
CA ASP A 122 -2.32 3.40 17.41
C ASP A 122 -2.99 2.84 16.14
N LYS A 123 -3.55 3.71 15.31
CA LYS A 123 -4.12 3.33 14.01
C LYS A 123 -3.09 2.85 13.01
N ILE A 124 -1.92 3.50 12.95
CA ILE A 124 -0.80 3.04 12.11
C ILE A 124 -0.27 1.68 12.56
N VAL A 125 -0.21 1.43 13.88
CA VAL A 125 0.14 0.10 14.43
C VAL A 125 -0.88 -0.94 13.98
N GLN A 126 -2.17 -0.64 14.11
CA GLN A 126 -3.24 -1.53 13.66
C GLN A 126 -3.09 -1.85 12.16
N PHE A 127 -2.96 -0.84 11.30
CA PHE A 127 -2.88 -1.05 9.86
C PHE A 127 -1.63 -1.83 9.47
N ARG A 128 -0.47 -1.54 10.07
CA ARG A 128 0.74 -2.36 9.87
C ARG A 128 0.49 -3.85 10.14
N ASP A 129 -0.24 -4.17 11.20
CA ASP A 129 -0.51 -5.58 11.54
C ASP A 129 -1.48 -6.21 10.52
N GLU A 130 -2.43 -5.43 9.99
CA GLU A 130 -3.29 -5.85 8.88
C GLU A 130 -2.48 -6.04 7.57
N GLU A 131 -1.52 -5.17 7.25
CA GLU A 131 -0.63 -5.32 6.09
C GLU A 131 0.23 -6.58 6.18
N LEU A 132 0.73 -6.92 7.38
CA LEU A 132 1.47 -8.15 7.60
C LEU A 132 0.58 -9.38 7.38
N GLU A 133 -0.71 -9.31 7.72
CA GLU A 133 -1.66 -10.38 7.41
C GLU A 133 -1.86 -10.53 5.89
N HIS A 134 -1.99 -9.41 5.16
CA HIS A 134 -2.12 -9.42 3.69
C HIS A 134 -0.86 -10.01 3.04
N HIS A 135 0.31 -9.60 3.53
CA HIS A 135 1.61 -10.17 3.13
C HIS A 135 1.62 -11.69 3.29
N ASP A 136 1.28 -12.20 4.48
CA ASP A 136 1.35 -13.63 4.79
C ASP A 136 0.35 -14.45 3.99
N ILE A 137 -0.85 -13.90 3.79
CA ILE A 137 -1.86 -14.47 2.90
C ILE A 137 -1.29 -14.59 1.49
N ALA A 138 -0.76 -13.51 0.91
CA ALA A 138 -0.21 -13.52 -0.43
C ALA A 138 1.02 -14.44 -0.56
N ALA A 139 1.88 -14.48 0.46
CA ALA A 139 3.02 -15.37 0.53
C ALA A 139 2.60 -16.84 0.54
N SER A 140 1.48 -17.19 1.19
CA SER A 140 0.95 -18.56 1.19
C SER A 140 0.57 -19.05 -0.22
N TYR A 141 -0.02 -18.16 -1.03
CA TYR A 141 -0.35 -18.43 -2.43
C TYR A 141 0.89 -18.43 -3.34
N ASN A 142 1.95 -17.71 -2.97
CA ASN A 142 3.21 -17.62 -3.70
C ASN A 142 4.25 -18.70 -3.30
N SER A 143 3.99 -19.48 -2.25
CA SER A 143 4.97 -20.37 -1.58
C SER A 143 5.68 -21.41 -2.48
N LYS A 144 5.13 -21.71 -3.67
CA LYS A 144 5.76 -22.61 -4.65
C LYS A 144 6.73 -21.91 -5.63
N ASN A 145 6.60 -20.60 -5.82
CA ASN A 145 7.23 -19.86 -6.93
C ASN A 145 7.98 -18.58 -6.47
N SER A 146 8.27 -18.43 -5.17
CA SER A 146 8.92 -17.23 -4.61
C SER A 146 10.23 -16.84 -5.30
N GLN A 147 10.97 -17.81 -5.80
CA GLN A 147 12.21 -17.59 -6.57
C GLN A 147 11.95 -17.04 -7.98
N GLU A 148 10.83 -17.42 -8.62
CA GLU A 148 10.50 -17.02 -10.00
C GLU A 148 10.23 -15.52 -10.09
N TYR A 149 9.62 -14.93 -9.05
CA TYR A 149 9.22 -13.53 -9.05
C TYR A 149 10.19 -12.59 -8.32
N ARG A 150 11.37 -13.08 -7.90
CA ARG A 150 12.33 -12.28 -7.13
C ARG A 150 12.71 -10.96 -7.80
N VAL A 151 12.94 -10.98 -9.11
CA VAL A 151 13.27 -9.77 -9.88
C VAL A 151 12.08 -8.82 -9.93
N LEU A 152 10.87 -9.34 -10.17
CA LEU A 152 9.63 -8.57 -10.19
C LEU A 152 9.40 -7.90 -8.83
N SER A 153 9.45 -8.66 -7.73
CA SER A 153 9.29 -8.14 -6.38
C SER A 153 10.33 -7.07 -6.05
N TYR A 154 11.60 -7.27 -6.42
CA TYR A 154 12.64 -6.26 -6.22
C TYR A 154 12.32 -4.95 -6.97
N LEU A 155 11.90 -5.04 -8.23
CA LEU A 155 11.53 -3.85 -9.02
C LEU A 155 10.33 -3.13 -8.39
N ILE A 156 9.28 -3.86 -8.01
CA ILE A 156 8.09 -3.29 -7.37
C ILE A 156 8.47 -2.58 -6.06
N LYS A 157 9.26 -3.22 -5.20
CA LYS A 157 9.72 -2.61 -3.95
C LYS A 157 10.44 -1.29 -4.19
N ASN A 158 11.34 -1.23 -5.16
CA ASN A 158 12.06 -0.01 -5.50
C ASN A 158 11.12 1.08 -6.04
N MET A 159 10.17 0.74 -6.91
CA MET A 159 9.18 1.69 -7.41
C MET A 159 8.32 2.27 -6.27
N CYS A 160 7.86 1.43 -5.33
CA CYS A 160 7.10 1.89 -4.17
C CYS A 160 7.93 2.81 -3.27
N LYS A 161 9.19 2.47 -2.97
CA LYS A 161 10.10 3.33 -2.18
C LYS A 161 10.33 4.68 -2.83
N VAL A 162 10.48 4.73 -4.16
CA VAL A 162 10.58 5.99 -4.92
C VAL A 162 9.27 6.78 -4.84
N ALA A 163 8.11 6.14 -5.05
CA ALA A 163 6.81 6.80 -4.98
C ALA A 163 6.54 7.42 -3.59
N ILE A 164 6.89 6.69 -2.53
CA ILE A 164 6.86 7.19 -1.15
C ILE A 164 7.76 8.41 -1.01
N GLY A 165 9.01 8.33 -1.47
CA GLY A 165 9.98 9.42 -1.39
C GLY A 165 9.50 10.71 -2.06
N ILE A 166 8.91 10.60 -3.24
CA ILE A 166 8.38 11.74 -3.98
C ILE A 166 7.11 12.31 -3.29
N SER A 167 6.22 11.45 -2.80
CA SER A 167 4.98 11.86 -2.13
C SER A 167 5.20 12.56 -0.79
N LYS A 168 6.39 12.43 -0.16
CA LYS A 168 6.78 13.21 1.03
C LYS A 168 6.98 14.70 0.72
N VAL A 169 7.26 15.04 -0.54
CA VAL A 169 7.72 16.38 -0.94
C VAL A 169 6.65 17.13 -1.73
N ILE A 170 5.90 16.43 -2.57
CA ILE A 170 4.99 16.98 -3.58
C ILE A 170 3.54 16.79 -3.18
#